data_AF-A0A537WBJ0-F1
#
_entry.id   AF-A0A537WBJ0-F1
#
_cell.length_a   1.000
_cell.length_b   1.000
_cell.length_c   1.000
_cell.angle_alpha   90.00
_cell.angle_beta   90.00
_cell.angle_gamma   90.00
#
_symmetry.space_group_name_H-M   'P 1'
#
loop_
_entity.id
_entity.type
_entity.pdbx_description
1 polymer ?
#
loop_
_entity_poly.entity_id
_entity_poly.type
_entity_poly.pdbx_seq_one_letter_code
_entity_poly.pdbx_strand_id
1 'polypeptide(L)' 'MAAIEPLDPAERSAEAVLDRVFAALADPVRRAVLTRLDGEDLLVSELAAPFDI' A
#
# COMPACT_ATOMS: atom_id res chain seq x y z
N MET A 1 17.10 16.58 -18.78
CA MET A 1 15.90 15.73 -18.77
C MET A 1 16.34 14.36 -18.26
N ALA A 2 16.46 14.21 -16.94
CA ALA A 2 16.89 12.95 -16.35
C ALA A 2 15.77 11.92 -16.54
N ALA A 3 16.08 10.84 -17.27
CA ALA A 3 15.21 9.68 -17.32
C ALA A 3 15.14 9.13 -15.89
N ILE A 4 13.95 9.14 -15.30
CA ILE A 4 13.68 8.28 -14.15
C ILE A 4 13.50 6.88 -14.75
N GLU A 5 14.60 6.14 -14.85
CA GLU A 5 14.50 4.70 -15.04
C GLU A 5 13.74 4.13 -13.85
N PRO A 6 12.63 3.39 -14.07
CA PRO A 6 11.96 2.72 -12.98
C PRO A 6 12.94 1.68 -12.42
N LEU A 7 13.22 1.77 -11.11
CA LEU A 7 13.92 0.70 -10.39
C LEU A 7 13.15 -0.59 -10.61
N ASP A 8 13.71 -1.49 -11.42
CA ASP A 8 13.08 -2.76 -11.74
C ASP A 8 12.75 -3.46 -10.39
N PRO A 9 11.48 -3.76 -10.11
CA PRO A 9 11.13 -4.41 -8.85
C PRO A 9 11.85 -5.75 -8.65
N ALA A 10 12.30 -6.35 -9.75
CA ALA A 10 13.04 -7.60 -9.81
C ALA A 10 14.50 -7.49 -9.31
N GLU A 11 15.08 -6.28 -9.21
CA GLU A 11 16.40 -6.10 -8.57
C GLU A 11 16.33 -6.21 -7.04
N ARG A 12 15.14 -6.07 -6.46
CA ARG A 12 14.89 -6.40 -5.05
C ARG A 12 14.66 -7.90 -4.94
N SER A 13 15.35 -8.56 -4.02
CA SER A 13 15.09 -9.97 -3.74
C SER A 13 13.60 -10.17 -3.43
N ALA A 14 13.04 -11.31 -3.84
CA ALA A 14 11.65 -11.65 -3.54
C ALA A 14 11.36 -11.57 -2.02
N GLU A 15 12.36 -11.91 -1.21
CA GLU A 15 12.35 -11.77 0.25
C GLU A 15 12.17 -10.30 0.68
N ALA A 16 12.96 -9.37 0.16
CA ALA A 16 12.83 -7.95 0.47
C ALA A 16 11.47 -7.36 0.04
N VAL A 17 10.88 -7.88 -1.04
CA VAL A 17 9.53 -7.49 -1.46
C VAL A 17 8.49 -8.00 -0.46
N LEU A 18 8.56 -9.28 -0.08
CA LEU A 18 7.64 -9.87 0.89
C LEU A 18 7.75 -9.20 2.26
N ASP A 19 8.96 -8.92 2.74
CA ASP A 19 9.17 -8.18 3.99
C ASP A 19 8.46 -6.84 3.98
N ARG A 20 8.55 -6.09 2.87
CA ARG A 20 7.85 -4.81 2.71
C ARG A 20 6.33 -4.98 2.70
N VAL A 21 5.82 -6.00 2.01
CA VAL A 21 4.38 -6.29 1.96
C VAL A 21 3.86 -6.66 3.35
N PHE A 22 4.51 -7.57 4.05
CA PHE A 22 4.10 -7.99 5.39
C PHE A 22 4.26 -6.86 6.41
N ALA A 23 5.33 -6.06 6.34
CA ALA A 23 5.48 -4.86 7.16
C ALA A 23 4.34 -3.86 6.88
N ALA A 24 3.89 -3.76 5.64
CA ALA A 24 2.75 -2.91 5.32
C ALA A 24 1.44 -3.45 5.92
N LEU A 25 1.18 -4.75 5.76
CA LEU A 25 -0.02 -5.43 6.24
C LEU A 25 -0.07 -5.61 7.77
N ALA A 26 1.05 -5.43 8.48
CA ALA A 26 1.09 -5.48 9.94
C ALA A 26 0.29 -4.34 10.59
N ASP A 27 0.12 -3.22 9.88
CA ASP A 27 -0.65 -2.08 10.37
C ASP A 27 -2.17 -2.36 10.30
N PRO A 28 -2.91 -2.31 11.44
CA PRO A 28 -4.34 -2.60 11.47
C PRO A 28 -5.19 -1.58 10.72
N VAL A 29 -4.78 -0.30 10.66
CA VAL A 29 -5.48 0.73 9.89
C VAL A 29 -5.33 0.46 8.41
N ARG A 30 -4.13 0.10 7.93
CA ARG A 30 -3.89 -0.25 6.52
C ARG A 30 -4.72 -1.47 6.11
N ARG A 31 -4.85 -2.49 6.96
CA ARG A 31 -5.74 -3.63 6.68
C ARG A 31 -7.20 -3.22 6.59
N ALA A 32 -7.69 -2.39 7.51
CA ALA A 32 -9.06 -1.88 7.47
C ALA A 32 -9.32 -1.04 6.20
N VAL A 33 -8.34 -0.25 5.77
CA VAL A 33 -8.37 0.49 4.50
C VAL A 33 -8.49 -0.48 3.31
N LEU A 34 -7.67 -1.52 3.23
CA LEU A 34 -7.73 -2.50 2.13
C LEU A 34 -9.06 -3.24 2.09
N THR A 35 -9.62 -3.61 3.24
CA THR A 35 -10.94 -4.24 3.31
C THR A 35 -12.05 -3.33 2.79
N ARG A 36 -11.96 -2.01 3.02
CA ARG A 36 -12.96 -1.05 2.51
C ARG A 36 -12.83 -0.78 1.01
N LEU A 37 -11.64 -0.96 0.43
CA LEU A 37 -11.38 -0.80 -1.00
C LEU A 37 -11.64 -2.09 -1.81
N ASP A 38 -12.05 -3.18 -1.16
CA ASP A 38 -12.22 -4.48 -1.82
C ASP A 38 -13.40 -4.45 -2.80
N GLY A 39 -13.11 -4.16 -4.06
CA GLY A 39 -14.10 -4.05 -5.13
C GLY A 39 -14.87 -2.73 -5.15
N GLU A 40 -14.49 -1.75 -4.32
CA GLU A 40 -15.13 -0.44 -4.22
C GLU A 40 -14.14 0.71 -4.47
N ASP A 41 -14.56 1.68 -5.29
CA ASP A 41 -13.85 2.94 -5.44
C ASP A 41 -14.41 3.96 -4.43
N LEU A 42 -13.58 4.40 -3.49
CA LEU A 42 -13.95 5.36 -2.44
C LEU A 42 -13.11 6.63 -2.54
N LEU A 43 -13.70 7.77 -2.19
CA LEU A 43 -12.94 9.01 -1.99
C LEU A 43 -12.02 8.86 -0.78
N VAL A 44 -10.88 9.56 -0.81
CA VAL A 44 -9.94 9.58 0.33
C VAL A 44 -10.64 10.04 1.61
N SER A 45 -11.54 11.02 1.53
CA SER A 45 -12.33 11.49 2.67
C SER A 45 -13.27 10.41 3.24
N GLU A 46 -13.87 9.57 2.40
CA GLU A 46 -14.77 8.48 2.82
C GLU A 46 -14.01 7.31 3.41
N LEU A 47 -12.81 7.06 2.90
CA LEU A 47 -11.89 6.05 3.39
C LEU A 47 -11.29 6.44 4.74
N ALA A 48 -10.99 7.73 4.94
CA ALA A 48 -10.40 8.27 6.16
C ALA A 48 -11.42 8.53 7.28
N ALA A 49 -12.69 8.79 6.96
CA ALA A 49 -13.74 9.11 7.93
C ALA A 49 -13.83 8.24 9.21
N PRO A 50 -13.60 6.91 9.20
CA PRO A 50 -13.66 6.08 10.40
C PRO A 50 -12.39 6.13 11.27
N PHE A 51 -11.32 6.81 10.84
CA PHE A 51 -10.04 6.90 11.53
C PHE A 51 -9.81 8.32 12.03
N ASP A 52 -9.27 8.46 13.24
CA ASP A 52 -8.95 9.77 13.84
C ASP A 52 -7.51 10.15 13.46
N ILE A 53 -7.32 10.60 12.21
CA ILE A 53 -6.03 10.89 11.56
C ILE A 53 -5.99 12.26 10.89
#